data_AF-A0A8H3TSQ8-F1
#
_entry.id   AF-A0A8H3TSQ8-F1
#
_cell.length_a   1.000
_cell.length_b   1.000
_cell.length_c   1.000
_cell.angle_alpha   90.00
_cell.angle_beta   90.00
_cell.angle_gamma   90.00
#
_symmetry.space_group_name_H-M   'P 1'
#
loop_
_entity.id
_entity.type
_entity.pdbx_description
1 polymer ?
#
loop_
_entity_poly.entity_id
_entity_poly.type
_entity_poly.pdbx_seq_one_letter_code
_entity_poly.pdbx_strand_id
1 'polypeptide(L)'
;MSLLTLRSCRTAVRPLALQARCNSTQAQSLKPSGPARIEQTALRSIGDIIGDSSFGPPTTPRAALPDLSASLGDASFLQTPTRPGYTENNLPPRVDPTLELFTHLIMKHGRKAEAQKVVADVLQQLQRTTRDDPVRLLHRAIDMVSPSIRMVTLRRSAKNIPVPSALDARQRSRQGIQWILKAAERGRAGGQPRNGRLAREIMSVLEGTSSALQRKDEVHRLATVNRSNLQTR
;
A
#
# COMPACT_ATOMS: atom_id res chain seq x y z
N MET A 1 -49.97 43.25 0.55
CA MET A 1 -50.87 42.17 0.10
C MET A 1 -50.69 41.99 -1.41
N SER A 2 -49.92 41.00 -1.84
CA SER A 2 -49.93 40.51 -3.22
C SER A 2 -49.39 39.08 -3.20
N LEU A 3 -50.32 38.15 -3.41
CA LEU A 3 -50.15 36.71 -3.43
C LEU A 3 -49.74 36.30 -4.84
N LEU A 4 -48.54 35.72 -5.00
CA LEU A 4 -48.12 35.07 -6.24
C LEU A 4 -47.68 33.63 -5.95
N THR A 5 -48.71 32.79 -5.91
CA THR A 5 -48.81 31.40 -6.39
C THR A 5 -47.53 30.65 -6.79
N LEU A 6 -47.19 29.67 -5.94
CA LEU A 6 -46.24 28.58 -6.19
C LEU A 6 -46.75 27.65 -7.31
N ARG A 7 -46.00 27.54 -8.41
CA ARG A 7 -46.21 26.49 -9.43
C ARG A 7 -45.46 25.22 -9.03
N SER A 8 -46.24 24.23 -8.64
CA SER A 8 -45.91 22.82 -8.44
C SER A 8 -45.25 22.20 -9.68
N CYS A 9 -43.99 21.76 -9.56
CA CYS A 9 -43.38 20.85 -10.53
C CYS A 9 -43.70 19.41 -10.11
N ARG A 10 -44.80 18.88 -10.66
CA ARG A 10 -45.13 17.46 -10.59
C ARG A 10 -44.16 16.65 -11.44
N THR A 11 -43.50 15.71 -10.76
CA THR A 11 -43.00 14.42 -11.23
C THR A 11 -43.71 13.87 -12.46
N ALA A 12 -42.94 13.54 -13.50
CA ALA A 12 -43.35 12.64 -14.58
C ALA A 12 -42.45 11.41 -14.57
N VAL A 13 -42.97 10.33 -13.99
CA VAL A 13 -42.45 8.96 -14.11
C VAL A 13 -42.93 8.41 -15.46
N ARG A 14 -42.02 7.88 -16.27
CA ARG A 14 -42.35 7.14 -17.50
C ARG A 14 -41.70 5.74 -17.43
N PRO A 15 -42.50 4.66 -17.38
CA PRO A 15 -42.00 3.29 -17.52
C PRO A 15 -42.37 2.71 -18.89
N LEU A 16 -41.39 2.19 -19.64
CA LEU A 16 -41.55 1.24 -20.76
C LEU A 16 -40.24 0.42 -20.78
N ALA A 17 -40.18 -0.80 -20.24
CA ALA A 17 -40.66 -2.07 -20.80
C ALA A 17 -39.86 -2.56 -22.03
N LEU A 18 -39.18 -3.69 -21.81
CA LEU A 18 -38.79 -4.75 -22.77
C LEU A 18 -37.87 -4.41 -23.95
N GLN A 19 -36.67 -5.01 -23.93
CA GLN A 19 -36.36 -6.12 -24.83
C GLN A 19 -35.10 -6.86 -24.37
N ALA A 20 -35.28 -8.13 -24.00
CA ALA A 20 -34.21 -9.10 -23.88
C ALA A 20 -33.74 -9.50 -25.29
N ARG A 21 -32.43 -9.42 -25.53
CA ARG A 21 -31.77 -10.17 -26.60
C ARG A 21 -30.60 -10.93 -25.98
N CYS A 22 -30.82 -12.23 -25.82
CA CYS A 22 -29.78 -13.23 -25.62
C CYS A 22 -28.98 -13.34 -26.92
N ASN A 23 -27.69 -13.02 -26.88
CA ASN A 23 -26.73 -13.52 -27.85
C ASN A 23 -25.67 -14.33 -27.08
N SER A 24 -25.83 -15.65 -27.14
CA SER A 24 -24.81 -16.62 -26.84
C SER A 24 -23.74 -16.57 -27.95
N THR A 25 -22.49 -16.31 -27.59
CA THR A 25 -21.38 -16.54 -28.52
C THR A 25 -20.13 -16.94 -27.74
N GLN A 26 -19.92 -18.25 -27.72
CA GLN A 26 -18.65 -18.98 -27.73
C GLN A 26 -17.51 -18.50 -26.83
N ALA A 27 -17.31 -19.26 -25.75
CA ALA A 27 -16.05 -19.40 -25.06
C ALA A 27 -14.99 -19.98 -26.01
N GLN A 28 -13.91 -19.23 -26.25
CA GLN A 28 -12.68 -19.77 -26.84
C GLN A 28 -11.66 -20.02 -25.73
N SER A 29 -11.36 -21.31 -25.56
CA SER A 29 -10.34 -21.86 -24.68
C SER A 29 -8.94 -21.46 -25.16
N LEU A 30 -8.27 -20.60 -24.39
CA LEU A 30 -6.84 -20.31 -24.59
C LEU A 30 -6.04 -21.28 -23.73
N LYS A 31 -5.46 -22.29 -24.39
CA LYS A 31 -4.41 -23.16 -23.84
C LYS A 31 -3.13 -22.33 -23.61
N PRO A 32 -2.39 -22.53 -22.49
CA PRO A 32 -1.09 -21.91 -22.30
C PRO A 32 -0.04 -22.56 -23.20
N SER A 33 0.61 -21.75 -24.03
CA SER A 33 1.81 -22.12 -24.78
C SER A 33 3.00 -22.32 -23.83
N GLY A 34 3.74 -23.40 -24.04
CA GLY A 34 4.93 -23.76 -23.25
C GLY A 34 6.13 -22.81 -23.47
N PRO A 35 7.20 -22.98 -22.67
CA PRO A 35 8.37 -22.11 -22.71
C PRO A 35 9.18 -22.29 -24.00
N ALA A 36 9.49 -21.16 -24.64
CA ALA A 36 10.35 -21.09 -25.82
C ALA A 36 11.77 -21.60 -25.50
N ARG A 37 12.23 -22.47 -26.39
CA ARG A 37 13.55 -23.11 -26.42
C ARG A 37 14.61 -22.05 -26.74
N ILE A 38 15.63 -21.95 -25.92
CA ILE A 38 16.82 -21.11 -26.12
C ILE A 38 17.62 -21.72 -27.27
N GLU A 39 17.72 -21.01 -28.40
CA GLU A 39 18.62 -21.41 -29.49
C GLU A 39 20.07 -21.04 -29.15
N GLN A 40 20.92 -22.05 -29.10
CA GLN A 40 22.37 -21.94 -29.03
C GLN A 40 22.93 -21.83 -30.46
N THR A 41 23.02 -20.61 -31.01
CA THR A 41 23.62 -20.37 -32.33
C THR A 41 24.21 -18.96 -32.40
N ALA A 42 25.29 -18.72 -31.65
CA ALA A 42 26.13 -17.53 -31.82
C ALA A 42 27.59 -17.78 -31.36
N LEU A 43 28.14 -18.95 -31.68
CA LEU A 43 29.56 -19.25 -31.48
C LEU A 43 30.14 -19.92 -32.72
N ARG A 44 30.17 -19.22 -33.85
CA ARG A 44 31.09 -19.50 -34.97
C ARG A 44 31.46 -18.18 -35.64
N SER A 45 32.75 -18.05 -35.98
CA SER A 45 33.40 -17.01 -36.79
C SER A 45 33.57 -15.60 -36.20
N ILE A 46 34.44 -15.45 -35.20
CA ILE A 46 35.36 -14.30 -35.10
C ILE A 46 36.71 -14.82 -34.61
N GLY A 47 37.29 -15.74 -35.37
CA GLY A 47 38.63 -16.26 -35.14
C GLY A 47 39.33 -16.27 -36.48
N ASP A 48 39.63 -15.08 -37.02
CA ASP A 48 40.46 -14.85 -38.21
C ASP A 48 40.84 -13.36 -38.30
N ILE A 49 41.34 -12.76 -37.21
CA ILE A 49 42.10 -11.50 -37.27
C ILE A 49 43.17 -11.53 -36.17
N ILE A 50 44.11 -12.47 -36.29
CA ILE A 50 45.43 -12.32 -35.68
C ILE A 50 46.38 -11.98 -36.82
N GLY A 51 46.96 -10.79 -36.75
CA GLY A 51 47.98 -10.31 -37.68
C GLY A 51 48.74 -9.16 -37.03
N ASP A 52 49.79 -9.54 -36.30
CA ASP A 52 51.06 -8.84 -36.13
C ASP A 52 51.05 -7.38 -35.65
N SER A 53 51.36 -7.18 -34.36
CA SER A 53 52.42 -6.24 -33.99
C SER A 53 52.82 -6.45 -32.53
N SER A 54 54.11 -6.66 -32.35
CA SER A 54 54.83 -6.64 -31.07
C SER A 54 54.55 -5.36 -30.29
N PHE A 55 53.76 -5.45 -29.23
CA PHE A 55 53.68 -4.42 -28.18
C PHE A 55 54.06 -5.07 -26.85
N GLY A 56 55.34 -4.94 -26.50
CA GLY A 56 55.80 -5.22 -25.14
C GLY A 56 55.18 -4.23 -24.14
N PRO A 57 55.10 -4.59 -22.85
CA PRO A 57 54.50 -3.71 -21.84
C PRO A 57 55.39 -2.47 -21.64
N PRO A 58 54.82 -1.24 -21.58
CA PRO A 58 55.61 -0.09 -21.16
C PRO A 58 55.99 -0.24 -19.68
N THR A 59 57.29 -0.41 -19.43
CA THR A 59 57.91 -0.24 -18.12
C THR A 59 57.83 1.23 -17.71
N THR A 60 56.94 1.55 -16.78
CA THR A 60 56.94 2.84 -16.07
C THR A 60 57.84 2.72 -14.84
N PRO A 61 58.78 3.66 -14.60
CA PRO A 61 59.66 3.59 -13.44
C PRO A 61 58.87 3.78 -12.13
N ARG A 62 59.18 2.89 -11.17
CA ARG A 62 58.65 2.83 -9.82
C ARG A 62 59.06 4.10 -9.05
N ALA A 63 58.18 5.10 -9.01
CA ALA A 63 58.34 6.25 -8.13
C ALA A 63 58.17 5.79 -6.67
N ALA A 64 59.12 6.17 -5.83
CA ALA A 64 59.25 5.77 -4.44
C ALA A 64 58.04 6.20 -3.59
N LEU A 65 57.65 5.34 -2.66
CA LEU A 65 56.74 5.66 -1.56
C LEU A 65 57.48 6.59 -0.58
N PRO A 66 56.94 7.75 -0.17
CA PRO A 66 57.43 8.43 1.01
C PRO A 66 56.84 7.80 2.28
N ASP A 67 57.70 7.72 3.27
CA ASP A 67 57.55 6.98 4.52
C ASP A 67 56.39 7.44 5.41
N LEU A 68 55.79 6.44 6.06
CA LEU A 68 54.88 6.57 7.18
C LEU A 68 55.61 7.15 8.39
N SER A 69 55.38 8.44 8.69
CA SER A 69 55.51 8.93 10.06
C SER A 69 54.66 10.17 10.32
N ALA A 70 53.72 10.02 11.26
CA ALA A 70 53.17 11.04 12.15
C ALA A 70 52.23 12.11 11.56
N SER A 71 50.93 11.82 11.66
CA SER A 71 49.98 12.75 12.28
C SER A 71 48.82 11.93 12.87
N LEU A 72 48.98 11.59 14.14
CA LEU A 72 47.92 11.08 14.99
C LEU A 72 46.99 12.23 15.33
N GLY A 73 45.70 12.03 15.05
CA GLY A 73 44.63 12.87 15.55
C GLY A 73 44.04 13.76 14.48
N ASP A 74 43.13 13.20 13.68
CA ASP A 74 41.86 13.87 13.45
C ASP A 74 40.80 12.83 13.09
N ALA A 75 39.83 12.74 14.00
CA ALA A 75 38.56 12.07 13.89
C ALA A 75 38.57 10.74 13.13
N SER A 76 38.64 9.66 13.91
CA SER A 76 37.77 8.52 13.70
C SER A 76 36.33 9.01 13.45
N PHE A 77 36.02 9.34 12.20
CA PHE A 77 34.67 9.46 11.71
C PHE A 77 34.10 8.06 11.82
N LEU A 78 33.40 7.83 12.94
CA LEU A 78 32.76 6.59 13.30
C LEU A 78 31.70 6.26 12.23
N GLN A 79 32.14 5.69 11.11
CA GLN A 79 31.30 4.86 10.29
C GLN A 79 31.15 3.55 11.05
N THR A 80 30.33 3.57 12.11
CA THR A 80 29.90 2.35 12.78
C THR A 80 29.34 1.42 11.71
N PRO A 81 29.75 0.14 11.66
CA PRO A 81 29.15 -0.79 10.71
C PRO A 81 27.66 -0.90 11.05
N THR A 82 26.78 -0.37 10.21
CA THR A 82 25.33 -0.61 10.30
C THR A 82 25.05 -2.05 9.88
N ARG A 83 25.50 -3.01 10.69
CA ARG A 83 24.93 -4.35 10.71
C ARG A 83 23.53 -4.23 11.32
N PRO A 84 22.48 -4.84 10.73
CA PRO A 84 21.18 -4.94 11.37
C PRO A 84 21.26 -5.95 12.52
N GLY A 85 21.93 -5.57 13.61
CA GLY A 85 21.97 -6.29 14.87
C GLY A 85 20.98 -5.70 15.86
N TYR A 86 20.49 -6.51 16.78
CA TYR A 86 19.72 -6.06 17.94
C TYR A 86 20.62 -5.19 18.82
N THR A 87 20.65 -3.89 18.55
CA THR A 87 21.21 -2.87 19.45
C THR A 87 20.28 -2.71 20.65
N GLU A 88 20.73 -2.12 21.76
CA GLU A 88 19.84 -1.67 22.86
C GLU A 88 18.64 -0.86 22.34
N ASN A 89 18.82 -0.20 21.19
CA ASN A 89 17.82 0.61 20.49
C ASN A 89 16.92 -0.16 19.50
N ASN A 90 17.07 -1.47 19.33
CA ASN A 90 16.32 -2.28 18.35
C ASN A 90 15.94 -3.64 18.94
N LEU A 91 15.30 -3.63 20.11
CA LEU A 91 14.73 -4.82 20.75
C LEU A 91 13.29 -5.03 20.24
N PRO A 92 12.89 -6.27 19.88
CA PRO A 92 11.54 -6.51 19.35
C PRO A 92 10.47 -6.14 20.39
N PRO A 93 9.35 -5.53 19.93
CA PRO A 93 8.30 -5.11 20.83
C PRO A 93 7.62 -6.32 21.48
N ARG A 94 7.34 -6.22 22.78
CA ARG A 94 6.62 -7.26 23.54
C ARG A 94 5.18 -7.46 23.08
N VAL A 95 4.63 -6.51 22.35
CA VAL A 95 3.24 -6.45 21.91
C VAL A 95 3.21 -6.26 20.39
N ASP A 96 2.23 -6.85 19.74
CA ASP A 96 2.03 -6.70 18.31
C ASP A 96 1.82 -5.21 17.93
N PRO A 97 2.69 -4.62 17.08
CA PRO A 97 2.64 -3.19 16.79
C PRO A 97 1.36 -2.80 16.04
N THR A 98 0.80 -3.71 15.24
CA THR A 98 -0.44 -3.50 14.49
C THR A 98 -1.65 -3.44 15.42
N LEU A 99 -1.71 -4.32 16.43
CA LEU A 99 -2.79 -4.31 17.44
C LEU A 99 -2.68 -3.09 18.34
N GLU A 100 -1.47 -2.69 18.72
CA GLU A 100 -1.26 -1.46 19.49
C GLU A 100 -1.72 -0.23 18.70
N LEU A 101 -1.34 -0.13 17.42
CA LEU A 101 -1.79 0.95 16.53
C LEU A 101 -3.32 0.96 16.39
N PHE A 102 -3.94 -0.21 16.24
CA PHE A 102 -5.40 -0.35 16.15
C PHE A 102 -6.09 0.16 17.42
N THR A 103 -5.57 -0.24 18.59
CA THR A 103 -6.08 0.20 19.89
C THR A 103 -5.97 1.72 20.06
N HIS A 104 -4.83 2.31 19.70
CA HIS A 104 -4.61 3.75 19.77
C HIS A 104 -5.54 4.55 18.84
N LEU A 105 -5.89 4.01 17.66
CA LEU A 105 -6.83 4.67 16.74
C LEU A 105 -8.29 4.57 17.18
N ILE A 106 -8.65 3.56 17.96
CA ILE A 106 -9.98 3.42 18.58
C ILE A 106 -10.13 4.34 19.80
N MET A 107 -9.04 4.54 20.53
CA MET A 107 -9.00 5.31 21.78
C MET A 107 -9.54 6.73 21.60
N LYS A 108 -10.40 7.15 22.52
CA LYS A 108 -10.94 8.51 22.61
C LYS A 108 -10.64 9.07 24.00
N HIS A 109 -10.36 10.37 24.08
CA HIS A 109 -10.09 11.07 25.34
C HIS A 109 -9.02 10.41 26.24
N GLY A 110 -8.02 9.74 25.64
CA GLY A 110 -6.94 9.08 26.38
C GLY A 110 -7.32 7.79 27.13
N ARG A 111 -8.56 7.28 26.95
CA ARG A 111 -9.04 6.09 27.67
C ARG A 111 -8.55 4.78 27.05
N LYS A 112 -7.29 4.42 27.30
CA LYS A 112 -6.67 3.20 26.74
C LYS A 112 -7.36 1.91 27.21
N ALA A 113 -7.76 1.84 28.48
CA ALA A 113 -8.42 0.65 29.04
C ALA A 113 -9.77 0.35 28.37
N GLU A 114 -10.59 1.38 28.10
CA GLU A 114 -11.85 1.21 27.37
C GLU A 114 -11.61 0.75 25.93
N ALA A 115 -10.60 1.32 25.26
CA ALA A 115 -10.25 0.91 23.89
C ALA A 115 -9.78 -0.56 23.84
N GLN A 116 -8.99 -1.00 24.82
CA GLN A 116 -8.55 -2.39 24.93
C GLN A 116 -9.73 -3.35 25.12
N LYS A 117 -10.72 -2.99 25.95
CA LYS A 117 -11.96 -3.78 26.10
C LYS A 117 -12.70 -3.92 24.77
N VAL A 118 -12.87 -2.81 24.04
CA VAL A 118 -13.50 -2.84 22.71
C VAL A 118 -12.75 -3.76 21.74
N VAL A 119 -11.42 -3.70 21.71
CA VAL A 119 -10.60 -4.56 20.83
C VAL A 119 -10.72 -6.04 21.25
N ALA A 120 -10.68 -6.34 22.55
CA ALA A 120 -10.87 -7.70 23.06
C ALA A 120 -12.24 -8.28 22.63
N ASP A 121 -13.31 -7.49 22.77
CA ASP A 121 -14.66 -7.90 22.35
C ASP A 121 -14.75 -8.15 20.85
N VAL A 122 -14.09 -7.33 20.02
CA VAL A 122 -14.03 -7.51 18.57
C VAL A 122 -13.33 -8.82 18.21
N LEU A 123 -12.18 -9.11 18.83
CA LEU A 123 -11.44 -10.35 18.59
C LEU A 123 -12.24 -11.57 19.03
N GLN A 124 -12.93 -11.50 20.18
CA GLN A 124 -13.81 -12.56 20.65
C GLN A 124 -14.94 -12.82 19.66
N GLN A 125 -15.53 -11.77 19.07
CA GLN A 125 -16.59 -11.91 18.09
C GLN A 125 -16.08 -12.55 16.79
N LEU A 126 -14.92 -12.15 16.29
CA LEU A 126 -14.30 -12.77 15.11
C LEU A 126 -14.02 -14.25 15.34
N GLN A 127 -13.49 -14.59 16.52
CA GLN A 127 -13.23 -15.98 16.89
C GLN A 127 -14.52 -16.82 16.95
N ARG A 128 -15.62 -16.26 17.48
CA ARG A 128 -16.93 -16.94 17.51
C ARG A 128 -17.48 -17.19 16.11
N THR A 129 -17.29 -16.26 15.18
CA THR A 129 -17.82 -16.36 13.81
C THR A 129 -16.98 -17.29 12.94
N THR A 130 -15.65 -17.17 12.95
CA THR A 130 -14.77 -17.89 12.02
C THR A 130 -14.13 -19.13 12.62
N ARG A 131 -13.99 -19.21 13.95
CA ARG A 131 -13.27 -20.26 14.70
C ARG A 131 -11.76 -20.36 14.40
N ASP A 132 -11.22 -19.40 13.66
CA ASP A 132 -9.79 -19.26 13.39
C ASP A 132 -9.14 -18.25 14.35
N ASP A 133 -7.81 -18.13 14.26
CA ASP A 133 -7.03 -17.13 14.99
C ASP A 133 -7.44 -15.69 14.58
N PRO A 134 -8.09 -14.91 15.47
CA PRO A 134 -8.64 -13.61 15.12
C PRO A 134 -7.55 -12.56 14.87
N VAL A 135 -6.34 -12.73 15.44
CA VAL A 135 -5.23 -11.80 15.23
C VAL A 135 -4.72 -11.88 13.80
N ARG A 136 -4.59 -13.09 13.26
CA ARG A 136 -4.22 -13.32 11.86
C ARG A 136 -5.25 -12.77 10.89
N LEU A 137 -6.54 -12.97 11.18
CA LEU A 137 -7.63 -12.42 10.37
C LEU A 137 -7.60 -10.89 10.33
N LEU A 138 -7.36 -10.26 11.48
CA LEU A 138 -7.24 -8.81 11.59
C LEU A 138 -6.04 -8.28 10.77
N HIS A 139 -4.88 -8.93 10.84
CA HIS A 139 -3.73 -8.56 10.00
C HIS A 139 -4.03 -8.68 8.51
N ARG A 140 -4.61 -9.81 8.09
CA ARG A 140 -5.01 -10.03 6.70
C ARG A 140 -5.98 -8.95 6.20
N ALA A 141 -6.98 -8.60 7.00
CA ALA A 141 -7.94 -7.56 6.66
C ALA A 141 -7.27 -6.19 6.50
N ILE A 142 -6.35 -5.83 7.40
CA ILE A 142 -5.61 -4.57 7.32
C ILE A 142 -4.74 -4.52 6.06
N ASP A 143 -4.05 -5.61 5.74
CA ASP A 143 -3.19 -5.69 4.55
C ASP A 143 -3.99 -5.52 3.26
N MET A 144 -5.17 -6.15 3.18
CA MET A 144 -6.09 -6.00 2.04
C MET A 144 -6.54 -4.54 1.85
N VAL A 145 -6.86 -3.81 2.93
CA VAL A 145 -7.33 -2.42 2.86
C VAL A 145 -6.18 -1.42 2.73
N SER A 146 -4.97 -1.79 3.11
CA SER A 146 -3.82 -0.89 3.10
C SER A 146 -3.49 -0.39 1.68
N PRO A 147 -3.46 0.93 1.44
CA PRO A 147 -3.03 1.50 0.16
C PRO A 147 -1.51 1.67 0.12
N SER A 148 -0.87 1.44 -1.03
CA SER A 148 0.57 1.70 -1.20
C SER A 148 0.92 3.17 -1.43
N ILE A 149 -0.05 3.96 -1.89
CA ILE A 149 0.14 5.34 -2.35
C ILE A 149 -0.96 6.21 -1.71
N ARG A 150 -0.60 7.43 -1.33
CA ARG A 150 -1.56 8.51 -1.01
C ARG A 150 -1.48 9.62 -2.05
N MET A 151 -2.57 10.36 -2.21
CA MET A 151 -2.56 11.61 -2.98
C MET A 151 -2.24 12.78 -2.05
N VAL A 152 -1.27 13.60 -2.45
CA VAL A 152 -0.91 14.86 -1.78
C VAL A 152 -1.16 16.00 -2.76
N THR A 153 -1.82 17.07 -2.32
CA THR A 153 -1.98 18.26 -3.15
C THR A 153 -0.75 19.15 -2.99
N LEU A 154 -0.01 19.38 -4.08
CA LEU A 154 1.10 20.33 -4.12
C LEU A 154 0.67 21.59 -4.87
N ARG A 155 1.14 22.75 -4.39
CA ARG A 155 0.94 24.03 -5.09
C ARG A 155 2.00 24.18 -6.16
N ARG A 156 1.61 24.29 -7.42
CA ARG A 156 2.52 24.61 -8.52
C ARG A 156 2.02 25.86 -9.25
N SER A 157 2.80 26.93 -9.19
CA SER A 157 2.42 28.23 -9.74
C SER A 157 1.01 28.64 -9.26
N ALA A 158 0.06 28.78 -10.18
CA ALA A 158 -1.30 29.24 -9.91
C ALA A 158 -2.32 28.12 -9.57
N LYS A 159 -1.95 26.83 -9.64
CA LYS A 159 -2.90 25.70 -9.45
C LYS A 159 -2.44 24.70 -8.38
N ASN A 160 -3.40 24.10 -7.70
CA ASN A 160 -3.17 22.96 -6.80
C ASN A 160 -3.26 21.68 -7.63
N ILE A 161 -2.15 20.93 -7.71
CA ILE A 161 -2.05 19.71 -8.50
C ILE A 161 -1.94 18.51 -7.55
N PRO A 162 -2.74 17.44 -7.75
CA PRO A 162 -2.61 16.23 -6.97
C PRO A 162 -1.41 15.41 -7.45
N VAL A 163 -0.50 15.10 -6.53
CA VAL A 163 0.72 14.35 -6.77
C VAL A 163 0.68 13.06 -5.93
N PRO A 164 0.86 11.88 -6.54
CA PRO A 164 0.93 10.63 -5.79
C PRO A 164 2.24 10.54 -4.99
N SER A 165 2.16 10.08 -3.76
CA SER A 165 3.32 9.83 -2.87
C SER A 165 3.22 8.43 -2.29
N ALA A 166 4.33 7.69 -2.32
CA ALA A 166 4.43 6.38 -1.68
C ALA A 166 4.26 6.50 -0.15
N LEU A 167 3.67 5.47 0.45
CA LEU A 167 3.45 5.37 1.89
C LEU A 167 4.42 4.36 2.52
N ASP A 168 4.98 4.73 3.68
CA ASP A 168 5.75 3.81 4.51
C ASP A 168 4.85 2.73 5.17
N ALA A 169 5.40 1.56 5.52
CA ALA A 169 4.65 0.43 6.07
C ALA A 169 3.72 0.81 7.23
N ARG A 170 4.24 1.54 8.22
CA ARG A 170 3.43 2.02 9.36
C ARG A 170 2.31 2.95 8.92
N GLN A 171 2.56 3.79 7.92
CA GLN A 171 1.57 4.71 7.36
C GLN A 171 0.49 3.97 6.58
N ARG A 172 0.85 2.91 5.85
CA ARG A 172 -0.09 2.04 5.12
C ARG A 172 -1.08 1.37 6.06
N SER A 173 -0.58 0.71 7.12
CA SER A 173 -1.43 0.07 8.13
C SER A 173 -2.32 1.09 8.83
N ARG A 174 -1.78 2.26 9.21
CA ARG A 174 -2.56 3.35 9.82
C ARG A 174 -3.70 3.82 8.91
N GLN A 175 -3.42 4.03 7.62
CA GLN A 175 -4.42 4.50 6.67
C GLN A 175 -5.53 3.47 6.46
N GLY A 176 -5.16 2.18 6.38
CA GLY A 176 -6.11 1.07 6.26
C GLY A 176 -7.05 0.98 7.46
N ILE A 177 -6.49 1.00 8.68
CA ILE A 177 -7.28 0.97 9.92
C ILE A 177 -8.25 2.17 9.98
N GLN A 178 -7.80 3.36 9.60
CA GLN A 178 -8.68 4.55 9.58
C GLN A 178 -9.85 4.39 8.62
N TRP A 179 -9.68 3.71 7.48
CA TRP A 179 -10.77 3.47 6.55
C TRP A 179 -11.76 2.44 7.07
N ILE A 180 -11.28 1.37 7.74
CA ILE A 180 -12.13 0.39 8.42
C ILE A 180 -12.95 1.09 9.52
N LEU A 181 -12.33 1.93 10.36
CA LEU A 181 -13.01 2.68 11.40
C LEU A 181 -14.09 3.62 10.82
N LYS A 182 -13.79 4.33 9.73
CA LYS A 182 -14.76 5.20 9.04
C LYS A 182 -15.92 4.41 8.44
N ALA A 183 -15.67 3.23 7.89
CA ALA A 183 -16.73 2.35 7.37
C ALA A 183 -17.66 1.90 8.51
N ALA A 184 -17.10 1.42 9.62
CA ALA A 184 -17.86 1.00 10.80
C ALA A 184 -18.68 2.14 11.44
N GLU A 185 -18.19 3.38 11.36
CA GLU A 185 -18.90 4.55 11.86
C GLU A 185 -20.10 4.93 11.00
N ARG A 186 -20.05 4.72 9.67
CA ARG A 186 -21.21 4.94 8.79
C ARG A 186 -22.37 4.00 9.12
N GLY A 187 -22.07 2.76 9.54
CA GLY A 187 -23.07 1.78 10.00
C GLY A 187 -23.75 2.11 11.33
N ARG A 188 -23.50 3.29 11.94
CA ARG A 188 -24.07 3.68 13.25
C ARG A 188 -25.60 3.75 13.25
N ALA A 189 -26.22 4.01 12.10
CA ALA A 189 -27.68 4.12 11.98
C ALA A 189 -28.44 2.85 12.41
N GLY A 190 -27.79 1.67 12.37
CA GLY A 190 -28.41 0.39 12.74
C GLY A 190 -28.43 0.06 14.24
N GLY A 191 -28.08 0.99 15.14
CA GLY A 191 -28.15 0.79 16.61
C GLY A 191 -27.16 -0.21 17.20
N GLN A 192 -26.37 -0.90 16.38
CA GLN A 192 -25.42 -1.93 16.82
C GLN A 192 -24.28 -1.33 17.66
N PRO A 193 -23.81 -2.05 18.71
CA PRO A 193 -22.65 -1.62 19.49
C PRO A 193 -21.42 -1.47 18.59
N ARG A 194 -20.49 -0.60 18.98
CA ARG A 194 -19.28 -0.29 18.18
C ARG A 194 -18.47 -1.55 17.87
N ASN A 195 -18.39 -2.47 18.83
CA ASN A 195 -17.61 -3.71 18.75
C ASN A 195 -18.20 -4.62 17.65
N GLY A 196 -19.52 -4.80 17.66
CA GLY A 196 -20.24 -5.57 16.64
C GLY A 196 -20.09 -5.02 15.23
N ARG A 197 -20.11 -3.69 15.08
CA ARG A 197 -19.91 -3.05 13.78
C ARG A 197 -18.49 -3.24 13.25
N LEU A 198 -17.48 -3.12 14.11
CA LEU A 198 -16.08 -3.33 13.71
C LEU A 198 -15.81 -4.77 13.27
N ALA A 199 -16.30 -5.76 14.04
CA ALA A 199 -16.16 -7.17 13.67
C ALA A 199 -16.83 -7.47 12.31
N ARG A 200 -18.04 -6.95 12.09
CA ARG A 200 -18.75 -7.10 10.81
C ARG A 200 -17.98 -6.48 9.64
N GLU A 201 -17.45 -5.27 9.80
CA GLU A 201 -16.66 -4.64 8.74
C GLU A 201 -15.39 -5.41 8.42
N ILE A 202 -14.70 -5.96 9.43
CA ILE A 202 -13.51 -6.80 9.21
C ILE A 202 -13.89 -8.05 8.39
N MET A 203 -15.02 -8.69 8.70
CA MET A 203 -15.52 -9.82 7.90
C MET A 203 -15.84 -9.41 6.46
N SER A 204 -16.54 -8.29 6.26
CA SER A 204 -16.84 -7.77 4.92
C SER A 204 -15.59 -7.37 4.12
N VAL A 205 -14.51 -6.98 4.79
CA VAL A 205 -13.20 -6.76 4.16
C VAL A 205 -12.63 -8.09 3.66
N LEU A 206 -12.67 -9.14 4.49
CA LEU A 206 -12.17 -10.47 4.12
C LEU A 206 -12.97 -11.08 2.96
N GLU A 207 -14.27 -10.79 2.88
CA GLU A 207 -15.16 -11.17 1.78
C GLU A 207 -14.97 -10.31 0.51
N GLY A 208 -14.25 -9.18 0.60
CA GLY A 208 -14.03 -8.28 -0.54
C GLY A 208 -15.16 -7.28 -0.83
N THR A 209 -16.20 -7.23 0.00
CA THR A 209 -17.42 -6.43 -0.24
C THR A 209 -17.42 -5.06 0.44
N SER A 210 -16.42 -4.78 1.28
CA SER A 210 -16.38 -3.55 2.09
C SER A 210 -16.24 -2.24 1.29
N SER A 211 -16.81 -1.16 1.83
CA SER A 211 -16.61 0.20 1.31
C SER A 211 -15.16 0.71 1.46
N ALA A 212 -14.39 0.12 2.38
CA ALA A 212 -12.99 0.49 2.59
C ALA A 212 -12.10 0.05 1.42
N LEU A 213 -12.38 -1.11 0.82
CA LEU A 213 -11.67 -1.60 -0.37
C LEU A 213 -11.97 -0.75 -1.60
N GLN A 214 -13.24 -0.37 -1.80
CA GLN A 214 -13.62 0.54 -2.88
C GLN A 214 -12.83 1.86 -2.82
N ARG A 215 -12.65 2.40 -1.61
CA ARG A 215 -11.85 3.60 -1.39
C ARG A 215 -10.36 3.40 -1.69
N LYS A 216 -9.80 2.22 -1.40
CA LYS A 216 -8.42 1.87 -1.79
C LYS A 216 -8.26 1.92 -3.30
N ASP A 217 -9.18 1.29 -4.02
CA ASP A 217 -9.16 1.20 -5.48
C ASP A 217 -9.33 2.59 -6.12
N GLU A 218 -10.22 3.42 -5.59
CA GLU A 218 -10.38 4.82 -6.02
C GLU A 218 -9.07 5.61 -5.92
N VAL A 219 -8.34 5.46 -4.81
CA VAL A 219 -7.04 6.15 -4.62
C VAL A 219 -6.00 5.65 -5.62
N HIS A 220 -5.96 4.34 -5.90
CA HIS A 220 -5.00 3.77 -6.85
C HIS A 220 -5.34 4.15 -8.30
N ARG A 221 -6.63 4.17 -8.66
CA ARG A 221 -7.11 4.68 -9.94
C ARG A 221 -6.74 6.15 -10.12
N LEU A 222 -7.00 6.98 -9.10
CA LEU A 222 -6.67 8.40 -9.12
C LEU A 222 -5.15 8.65 -9.23
N ALA A 223 -4.34 7.83 -8.56
CA ALA A 223 -2.88 7.89 -8.67
C ALA A 223 -2.40 7.52 -10.08
N THR A 224 -3.01 6.50 -10.71
CA THR A 224 -2.69 6.08 -12.09
C THR A 224 -2.98 7.19 -13.09
N VAL A 225 -4.13 7.86 -12.95
CA VAL A 225 -4.51 9.01 -13.79
C VAL A 225 -3.50 10.15 -13.67
N ASN A 226 -3.02 10.42 -12.45
CA ASN A 226 -2.15 11.57 -12.16
C ASN A 226 -0.65 11.22 -12.15
N ARG A 227 -0.24 10.09 -12.74
CA ARG A 227 1.17 9.65 -12.76
C ARG A 227 2.12 10.67 -13.40
N SER A 228 1.62 11.48 -14.35
CA SER A 228 2.38 12.52 -15.05
C SER A 228 2.91 13.62 -14.11
N ASN A 229 2.25 13.84 -12.98
CA ASN A 229 2.57 14.95 -12.08
C ASN A 229 3.83 14.69 -11.23
N LEU A 230 4.43 13.49 -11.32
CA LEU A 230 5.65 13.11 -10.59
C LEU A 230 6.93 13.69 -11.18
N GLN A 231 6.99 13.81 -12.51
CA GLN A 231 8.21 14.20 -13.24
C GLN A 231 8.34 15.70 -13.42
N THR A 232 7.35 16.47 -12.98
CA THR A 232 7.35 17.91 -13.14
C THR A 232 8.34 18.51 -12.12
N ARG A 233 9.60 18.70 -12.52
CA ARG A 233 10.58 19.54 -11.80
C ARG A 233 10.25 21.01 -12.00
#